data_AF-A0A956XX66-F1
#
_entry.id   AF-A0A956XX66-F1
#
_cell.length_a   1.000
_cell.length_b   1.000
_cell.length_c   1.000
_cell.angle_alpha   90.00
_cell.angle_beta   90.00
_cell.angle_gamma   90.00
#
_symmetry.space_group_name_H-M   'P 1'
#
loop_
_entity.id
_entity.type
_entity.pdbx_description
1 polymer ?
#
loop_
_entity_poly.entity_id
_entity_poly.type
_entity_poly.pdbx_seq_one_letter_code
_entity_poly.pdbx_strand_id
1 'polypeptide(L)'
;VTAASGASAGAEEGGAAADLGLVLLRMVGYIVIAGALAWFVVPRHFNWLAKHPSIAQSYGIEASALIIMLLFAWSAEELGGVATITGSFLAGIGMSRARESVKHAIEETASAIAYSFLVPIFFIQVGLGADLSTFPLEALPFAAVILVIAVISKVGGCGLGAIMGGFNRLQSLRLGVCMVSRGEVGLIVASIGLSVGIFTQDSSLFSALFLVILISTLITPILVRWAFAGETAATS
;
A
#
# COMPACT_ATOMS: atom_id res chain seq x y z
N VAL A 1 -50.45 0.95 24.53
CA VAL A 1 -49.82 1.36 23.25
C VAL A 1 -48.40 0.85 23.32
N THR A 2 -48.23 -0.40 22.89
CA THR A 2 -47.05 -1.22 23.14
C THR A 2 -46.81 -2.02 21.86
N ALA A 3 -46.20 -1.41 20.84
CA ALA A 3 -45.63 -2.06 19.65
C ALA A 3 -45.33 -1.00 18.56
N ALA A 4 -44.25 -0.22 18.68
CA ALA A 4 -43.79 0.61 17.54
C ALA A 4 -42.31 1.07 17.62
N SER A 5 -41.45 0.46 18.43
CA SER A 5 -40.04 0.89 18.58
C SER A 5 -39.01 -0.17 18.15
N GLY A 6 -39.42 -1.21 17.41
CA GLY A 6 -38.55 -2.33 17.02
C GLY A 6 -38.17 -2.39 15.53
N ALA A 7 -38.66 -1.48 14.68
CA ALA A 7 -38.55 -1.63 13.22
C ALA A 7 -37.54 -0.71 12.53
N SER A 8 -36.94 0.28 13.22
CA SER A 8 -36.00 1.23 12.60
C SER A 8 -34.52 0.88 12.76
N ALA A 9 -34.17 -0.12 13.58
CA ALA A 9 -32.77 -0.53 13.76
C ALA A 9 -32.25 -1.47 12.66
N GLY A 10 -33.14 -2.18 11.95
CA GLY A 10 -32.76 -3.16 10.92
C GLY A 10 -32.59 -2.60 9.50
N ALA A 11 -33.03 -1.37 9.24
CA ALA A 11 -32.94 -0.76 7.91
C ALA A 11 -31.62 -0.01 7.66
N GLU A 12 -30.97 0.51 8.72
CA GLU A 12 -29.67 1.18 8.59
C GLU A 12 -28.50 0.19 8.47
N GLU A 13 -28.54 -0.95 9.18
CA GLU A 13 -27.52 -2.01 9.04
C GLU A 13 -27.53 -2.65 7.64
N GLY A 14 -28.71 -2.79 7.03
CA GLY A 14 -28.86 -3.32 5.67
C GLY A 14 -28.27 -2.40 4.60
N GLY A 15 -28.37 -1.08 4.77
CA GLY A 15 -27.77 -0.09 3.88
C GLY A 15 -26.25 -0.06 3.97
N ALA A 16 -25.71 -0.03 5.19
CA ALA A 16 -24.27 0.00 5.42
C ALA A 16 -23.56 -1.28 4.92
N ALA A 17 -24.16 -2.45 5.12
CA ALA A 17 -23.62 -3.71 4.62
C ALA A 17 -23.68 -3.80 3.08
N ALA A 18 -24.75 -3.28 2.46
CA ALA A 18 -24.88 -3.21 1.02
C ALA A 18 -23.88 -2.23 0.39
N ASP A 19 -23.64 -1.08 1.03
CA ASP A 19 -22.66 -0.09 0.58
C ASP A 19 -21.23 -0.62 0.71
N LEU A 20 -20.89 -1.27 1.82
CA LEU A 20 -19.59 -1.94 1.99
C LEU A 20 -19.39 -3.06 0.97
N GLY A 21 -20.43 -3.87 0.73
CA GLY A 21 -20.41 -4.92 -0.29
C GLY A 21 -20.19 -4.37 -1.69
N LEU A 22 -20.84 -3.26 -2.03
CA LEU A 22 -20.68 -2.57 -3.31
C LEU A 22 -19.26 -2.00 -3.48
N VAL A 23 -18.69 -1.40 -2.43
CA VAL A 23 -17.31 -0.90 -2.44
C VAL A 23 -16.31 -2.04 -2.65
N LEU A 24 -16.45 -3.16 -1.92
CA LEU A 24 -15.59 -4.32 -2.09
C LEU A 24 -15.72 -4.92 -3.49
N LEU A 25 -16.94 -5.03 -4.02
CA LEU A 25 -17.17 -5.52 -5.37
C LEU A 25 -16.52 -4.60 -6.42
N ARG A 26 -16.62 -3.28 -6.24
CA ARG A 26 -15.98 -2.28 -7.09
C ARG A 26 -14.45 -2.42 -7.06
N MET A 27 -13.86 -2.59 -5.87
CA MET A 27 -12.41 -2.79 -5.71
C MET A 27 -11.94 -4.07 -6.42
N VAL A 28 -12.60 -5.21 -6.17
CA VAL A 28 -12.25 -6.49 -6.79
C VAL A 28 -12.46 -6.43 -8.31
N GLY A 29 -13.59 -5.86 -8.75
CA GLY A 29 -13.89 -5.65 -10.17
C GLY A 29 -12.83 -4.82 -10.87
N TYR A 30 -12.39 -3.72 -10.25
CA TYR A 30 -11.29 -2.92 -10.77
C TYR A 30 -9.99 -3.71 -10.87
N ILE A 31 -9.58 -4.44 -9.81
CA ILE A 31 -8.34 -5.22 -9.83
C ILE A 31 -8.36 -6.26 -10.96
N VAL A 32 -9.49 -6.94 -11.17
CA VAL A 32 -9.63 -7.93 -12.25
C VAL A 32 -9.57 -7.27 -13.63
N ILE A 33 -10.30 -6.16 -13.83
CA ILE A 33 -10.34 -5.46 -15.12
C ILE A 33 -8.98 -4.81 -15.43
N ALA A 34 -8.40 -4.07 -14.48
CA ALA A 34 -7.10 -3.45 -14.62
C ALA A 34 -6.00 -4.50 -14.79
N GLY A 35 -6.06 -5.61 -14.05
CA GLY A 35 -5.17 -6.75 -14.23
C GLY A 35 -5.27 -7.36 -15.63
N ALA A 36 -6.48 -7.55 -16.16
CA ALA A 36 -6.69 -8.01 -17.53
C ALA A 36 -6.16 -7.00 -18.57
N LEU A 37 -6.42 -5.71 -18.38
CA LEU A 37 -5.88 -4.65 -19.26
C LEU A 37 -4.35 -4.61 -19.23
N ALA A 38 -3.75 -4.70 -18.04
CA ALA A 38 -2.30 -4.82 -17.88
C ALA A 38 -1.76 -6.08 -18.58
N TRP A 39 -2.49 -7.19 -18.50
CA TRP A 39 -2.08 -8.45 -19.11
C TRP A 39 -2.18 -8.48 -20.63
N PHE A 40 -3.20 -7.85 -21.21
CA PHE A 40 -3.50 -7.93 -22.65
C PHE A 40 -3.07 -6.69 -23.44
N VAL A 41 -3.34 -5.49 -22.92
CA VAL A 41 -3.17 -4.23 -23.65
C VAL A 41 -1.74 -3.71 -23.55
N VAL A 42 -1.16 -3.69 -22.35
CA VAL A 42 0.18 -3.16 -22.09
C VAL A 42 1.26 -3.87 -22.92
N PRO A 43 1.41 -5.21 -22.89
CA PRO A 43 2.43 -5.88 -23.69
C PRO A 43 2.17 -5.75 -25.20
N ARG A 44 0.90 -5.62 -25.62
CA ARG A 44 0.55 -5.44 -27.03
C ARG A 44 0.93 -4.04 -27.53
N HIS A 45 0.74 -3.01 -26.68
CA HIS A 45 1.15 -1.64 -26.95
C HIS A 45 2.68 -1.54 -27.07
N PHE A 46 3.43 -2.05 -26.10
CA PHE A 46 4.90 -2.02 -26.15
C PHE A 46 5.49 -2.85 -27.30
N ASN A 47 4.88 -3.99 -27.64
CA ASN A 47 5.29 -4.77 -28.81
C ASN A 47 4.98 -4.09 -30.14
N TRP A 48 3.95 -3.22 -30.19
CA TRP A 48 3.66 -2.40 -31.36
C TRP A 48 4.66 -1.23 -31.48
N LEU A 49 4.96 -0.54 -30.39
CA LEU A 49 5.99 0.51 -30.36
C LEU A 49 7.37 -0.02 -30.79
N ALA A 50 7.75 -1.22 -30.31
CA ALA A 50 9.01 -1.85 -30.67
C ALA A 50 9.12 -2.24 -32.17
N LYS A 51 8.01 -2.29 -32.91
CA LYS A 51 8.00 -2.53 -34.36
C LYS A 51 8.11 -1.25 -35.20
N HIS A 52 7.98 -0.08 -34.58
CA HIS A 52 8.13 1.23 -35.22
C HIS A 52 9.46 1.88 -34.79
N PRO A 53 10.58 1.55 -35.48
CA PRO A 53 11.92 1.98 -35.07
C PRO A 53 12.12 3.50 -35.07
N SER A 54 11.27 4.28 -35.75
CA SER A 54 11.33 5.74 -35.75
C SER A 54 10.91 6.39 -34.42
N ILE A 55 10.13 5.70 -33.58
CA ILE A 55 9.64 6.20 -32.27
C ILE A 55 10.45 5.58 -31.12
N ALA A 56 10.98 4.37 -31.32
CA ALA A 56 11.77 3.65 -30.32
C ALA A 56 13.15 4.26 -30.03
N GLN A 57 13.68 5.14 -30.89
CA GLN A 57 15.02 5.74 -30.71
C GLN A 57 15.03 7.06 -29.93
N SER A 58 13.88 7.62 -29.55
CA SER A 58 13.81 8.98 -28.98
C SER A 58 13.01 9.03 -27.67
N TYR A 59 13.40 8.19 -26.68
CA TYR A 59 12.80 8.15 -25.34
C TYR A 59 11.30 7.79 -25.26
N GLY A 60 10.71 7.33 -26.38
CA GLY A 60 9.26 7.10 -26.47
C GLY A 60 8.79 5.90 -25.65
N ILE A 61 9.67 4.93 -25.37
CA ILE A 61 9.35 3.72 -24.61
C ILE A 61 9.29 4.05 -23.12
N GLU A 62 10.24 4.85 -22.66
CA GLU A 62 10.41 5.31 -21.29
C GLU A 62 9.28 6.27 -20.90
N ALA A 63 9.00 7.25 -21.77
CA ALA A 63 7.90 8.19 -21.56
C ALA A 63 6.53 7.49 -21.57
N SER A 64 6.29 6.57 -22.51
CA SER A 64 5.03 5.81 -22.55
C SER A 64 4.86 4.90 -21.34
N ALA A 65 5.94 4.32 -20.81
CA ALA A 65 5.89 3.55 -19.58
C ALA A 65 5.51 4.39 -18.36
N LEU A 66 6.11 5.57 -18.20
CA LEU A 66 5.71 6.49 -17.13
C LEU A 66 4.24 6.92 -17.26
N ILE A 67 3.80 7.26 -18.47
CA ILE A 67 2.41 7.65 -18.72
C ILE A 67 1.46 6.50 -18.37
N ILE A 68 1.73 5.27 -18.81
CA ILE A 68 0.89 4.11 -18.50
C ILE A 68 0.89 3.83 -16.98
N MET A 69 2.04 3.92 -16.32
CA MET A 69 2.14 3.75 -14.87
C MET A 69 1.29 4.79 -14.12
N LEU A 70 1.36 6.06 -14.51
CA LEU A 70 0.58 7.15 -13.91
C LEU A 70 -0.92 7.01 -14.20
N LEU A 71 -1.29 6.61 -15.43
CA LEU A 71 -2.69 6.37 -15.79
C LEU A 71 -3.30 5.25 -14.94
N PHE A 72 -2.57 4.14 -14.75
CA PHE A 72 -3.02 3.04 -13.90
C PHE A 72 -3.09 3.41 -12.42
N ALA A 73 -2.17 4.26 -11.94
CA ALA A 73 -2.20 4.77 -10.58
C ALA A 73 -3.43 5.67 -10.37
N TRP A 74 -3.67 6.62 -11.27
CA TRP A 74 -4.84 7.52 -11.24
C TRP A 74 -6.15 6.76 -11.35
N SER A 75 -6.24 5.78 -12.27
CA SER A 75 -7.44 4.97 -12.41
C SER A 75 -7.72 4.10 -11.19
N ALA A 76 -6.69 3.69 -10.44
CA ALA A 76 -6.89 2.88 -9.24
C ALA A 76 -7.61 3.66 -8.15
N GLU A 77 -7.24 4.93 -7.98
CA GLU A 77 -7.86 5.81 -7.00
C GLU A 77 -9.27 6.24 -7.44
N GLU A 78 -9.40 6.83 -8.64
CA GLU A 78 -10.67 7.42 -9.08
C GLU A 78 -11.72 6.38 -9.49
N LEU A 79 -11.32 5.35 -10.23
CA LEU A 79 -12.26 4.35 -10.75
C LEU A 79 -12.42 3.18 -9.79
N GLY A 80 -11.34 2.71 -9.17
CA GLY A 80 -11.34 1.53 -8.31
C GLY A 80 -11.58 1.79 -6.83
N GLY A 81 -11.27 3.00 -6.32
CA GLY A 81 -11.19 3.25 -4.88
C GLY A 81 -10.10 2.41 -4.19
N VAL A 82 -9.10 1.95 -4.94
CA VAL A 82 -7.97 1.15 -4.44
C VAL A 82 -6.74 2.04 -4.32
N ALA A 83 -5.78 1.65 -3.47
CA ALA A 83 -4.51 2.36 -3.35
C ALA A 83 -3.82 2.55 -4.73
N THR A 84 -3.34 3.75 -4.99
CA THR A 84 -2.60 4.14 -6.21
C THR A 84 -1.41 3.21 -6.49
N ILE A 85 -0.72 2.78 -5.44
CA ILE A 85 0.40 1.83 -5.48
C ILE A 85 0.00 0.50 -6.11
N THR A 86 -1.24 0.03 -5.89
CA THR A 86 -1.74 -1.21 -6.50
C THR A 86 -1.93 -1.04 -8.01
N GLY A 87 -2.40 0.13 -8.45
CA GLY A 87 -2.53 0.44 -9.88
C GLY A 87 -1.19 0.45 -10.61
N SER A 88 -0.22 1.21 -10.10
CA SER A 88 1.13 1.27 -10.69
C SER A 88 1.84 -0.09 -10.66
N PHE A 89 1.62 -0.89 -9.63
CA PHE A 89 2.12 -2.26 -9.55
C PHE A 89 1.53 -3.16 -10.65
N LEU A 90 0.22 -3.10 -10.89
CA LEU A 90 -0.43 -3.85 -11.99
C LEU A 90 0.13 -3.43 -13.35
N ALA A 91 0.37 -2.13 -13.56
CA ALA A 91 1.01 -1.63 -14.78
C ALA A 91 2.41 -2.23 -14.96
N GLY A 92 3.22 -2.27 -13.89
CA GLY A 92 4.55 -2.89 -13.88
C GLY A 92 4.52 -4.38 -14.23
N ILE A 93 3.56 -5.14 -13.69
CA ILE A 93 3.34 -6.55 -14.08
C ILE A 93 3.07 -6.66 -15.58
N GLY A 94 2.21 -5.80 -16.13
CA GLY A 94 1.95 -5.76 -17.57
C GLY A 94 3.21 -5.46 -18.40
N MET A 95 4.03 -4.50 -17.95
CA MET A 95 5.28 -4.11 -18.61
C MET A 95 6.36 -5.20 -18.55
N SER A 96 6.42 -5.97 -17.46
CA SER A 96 7.38 -7.08 -17.30
C SER A 96 7.26 -8.18 -18.38
N ARG A 97 6.16 -8.20 -19.12
CA ARG A 97 5.88 -9.13 -20.23
C ARG A 97 6.24 -8.58 -21.61
N ALA A 98 6.72 -7.33 -21.68
CA ALA A 98 7.28 -6.76 -22.90
C ALA A 98 8.64 -7.41 -23.24
N ARG A 99 9.21 -7.05 -24.38
CA ARG A 99 10.55 -7.53 -24.78
C ARG A 99 11.61 -7.10 -23.77
N GLU A 100 12.66 -7.91 -23.60
CA GLU A 100 13.72 -7.65 -22.62
C GLU A 100 14.37 -6.26 -22.79
N SER A 101 14.57 -5.81 -24.04
CA SER A 101 15.12 -4.48 -24.33
C SER A 101 14.22 -3.34 -23.85
N VAL A 102 12.90 -3.52 -23.93
CA VAL A 102 11.91 -2.53 -23.44
C VAL A 102 11.88 -2.54 -21.93
N LYS A 103 11.88 -3.73 -21.33
CA LYS A 103 11.90 -3.90 -19.87
C LYS A 103 13.12 -3.21 -19.25
N HIS A 104 14.31 -3.42 -19.80
CA HIS A 104 15.53 -2.77 -19.30
C HIS A 104 15.46 -1.25 -19.36
N ALA A 105 15.00 -0.67 -20.47
CA ALA A 105 14.87 0.79 -20.60
C ALA A 105 13.87 1.37 -19.58
N ILE A 106 12.76 0.68 -19.34
CA ILE A 106 11.76 1.06 -18.34
C ILE A 106 12.35 0.96 -16.93
N GLU A 107 13.03 -0.14 -16.61
CA GLU A 107 13.61 -0.39 -15.29
C GLU A 107 14.71 0.63 -14.95
N GLU A 108 15.60 0.93 -15.90
CA GLU A 108 16.65 1.92 -15.72
C GLU A 108 16.07 3.31 -15.45
N THR A 109 15.11 3.75 -16.27
CA THR A 109 14.47 5.06 -16.12
C THR A 109 13.66 5.15 -14.83
N ALA A 110 12.84 4.15 -14.54
CA ALA A 110 12.02 4.12 -13.33
C ALA A 110 12.88 4.08 -12.07
N SER A 111 13.95 3.27 -12.06
CA SER A 111 14.88 3.19 -10.93
C SER A 111 15.66 4.49 -10.74
N ALA A 112 16.12 5.11 -11.84
CA ALA A 112 16.79 6.41 -11.76
C ALA A 112 15.88 7.46 -11.12
N ILE A 113 14.64 7.62 -11.59
CA ILE A 113 13.69 8.59 -11.01
C ILE A 113 13.34 8.24 -9.56
N ALA A 114 13.08 6.96 -9.28
CA ALA A 114 12.71 6.49 -7.96
C ALA A 114 13.82 6.76 -6.93
N TYR A 115 15.05 6.33 -7.21
CA TYR A 115 16.16 6.45 -6.26
C TYR A 115 16.77 7.85 -6.21
N SER A 116 16.74 8.62 -7.30
CA SER A 116 17.26 10.00 -7.28
C SER A 116 16.33 10.99 -6.60
N PHE A 117 15.01 10.82 -6.70
CA PHE A 117 14.05 11.82 -6.21
C PHE A 117 12.93 11.24 -5.34
N LEU A 118 12.15 10.28 -5.85
CA LEU A 118 10.88 9.90 -5.21
C LEU A 118 11.07 9.25 -3.84
N VAL A 119 12.01 8.29 -3.72
CA VAL A 119 12.27 7.56 -2.48
C VAL A 119 12.83 8.49 -1.39
N PRO A 120 13.86 9.32 -1.64
CA PRO A 120 14.31 10.31 -0.66
C PRO A 120 13.22 11.27 -0.21
N ILE A 121 12.45 11.84 -1.16
CA ILE A 121 11.37 12.80 -0.85
C ILE A 121 10.28 12.13 0.00
N PHE A 122 9.89 10.90 -0.33
CA PHE A 122 8.92 10.12 0.44
C PHE A 122 9.38 9.94 1.89
N PHE A 123 10.63 9.51 2.11
CA PHE A 123 11.14 9.32 3.47
C PHE A 123 11.31 10.64 4.24
N ILE A 124 11.69 11.74 3.57
CA ILE A 124 11.75 13.08 4.18
C ILE A 124 10.34 13.52 4.59
N GLN A 125 9.33 13.33 3.75
CA GLN A 125 7.95 13.71 4.06
C GLN A 125 7.44 12.95 5.29
N VAL A 126 7.68 11.63 5.36
CA VAL A 126 7.29 10.80 6.50
C VAL A 126 7.98 11.29 7.79
N GLY A 127 9.25 11.69 7.69
CA GLY A 127 10.00 12.27 8.81
C GLY A 127 9.51 13.65 9.23
N LEU A 128 9.16 14.53 8.28
CA LEU A 128 8.65 15.88 8.57
C LEU A 128 7.25 15.87 9.19
N GLY A 129 6.43 14.87 8.88
CA GLY A 129 5.14 14.69 9.54
C GLY A 129 5.28 14.38 11.03
N ALA A 130 6.47 13.97 11.49
CA ALA A 130 6.75 13.60 12.86
C ALA A 130 6.99 14.81 13.77
N ASP A 131 5.92 15.32 14.39
CA ASP A 131 6.07 16.27 15.48
C ASP A 131 6.21 15.53 16.83
N LEU A 132 7.46 15.39 17.28
CA LEU A 132 7.81 14.82 18.58
C LEU A 132 7.84 15.88 19.71
N SER A 133 7.71 17.16 19.37
CA SER A 133 7.92 18.27 20.32
C SER A 133 6.74 18.47 21.29
N THR A 134 5.55 18.02 20.90
CA THR A 134 4.29 18.17 21.64
C THR A 134 3.81 16.87 22.28
N PHE A 135 4.65 15.82 22.30
CA PHE A 135 4.22 14.49 22.77
C PHE A 135 4.12 14.42 24.31
N PRO A 136 2.94 14.12 24.89
CA PRO A 136 2.82 13.89 26.32
C PRO A 136 3.50 12.57 26.70
N LEU A 137 4.55 12.64 27.52
CA LEU A 137 5.30 11.46 28.02
C LEU A 137 4.40 10.42 28.71
N GLU A 138 3.26 10.85 29.24
CA GLU A 138 2.23 10.01 29.86
C GLU A 138 1.54 9.06 28.87
N ALA A 139 1.51 9.39 27.58
CA ALA A 139 0.90 8.55 26.53
C ALA A 139 1.85 7.45 26.00
N LEU A 140 3.13 7.51 26.36
CA LEU A 140 4.16 6.57 25.92
C LEU A 140 3.89 5.10 26.30
N PRO A 141 3.50 4.75 27.55
CA PRO A 141 3.20 3.35 27.88
C PRO A 141 2.00 2.82 27.11
N PHE A 142 0.98 3.65 26.87
CA PHE A 142 -0.19 3.27 26.09
C PHE A 142 0.16 3.03 24.62
N ALA A 143 0.95 3.93 24.02
CA ALA A 143 1.46 3.77 22.66
C ALA A 143 2.32 2.50 22.51
N ALA A 144 3.18 2.20 23.48
CA ALA A 144 4.01 1.00 23.48
C ALA A 144 3.18 -0.29 23.48
N VAL A 145 2.12 -0.35 24.31
CA VAL A 145 1.21 -1.50 24.34
C VAL A 145 0.49 -1.66 23.00
N ILE A 146 -0.04 -0.59 22.42
CA ILE A 146 -0.70 -0.63 21.11
C ILE A 146 0.27 -1.08 20.02
N LEU A 147 1.52 -0.59 20.04
CA LEU A 147 2.54 -0.99 19.08
C LEU A 147 2.81 -2.50 19.15
N VAL A 148 3.02 -3.04 20.37
CA VAL A 148 3.26 -4.48 20.57
C VAL A 148 2.08 -5.30 20.05
N ILE A 149 0.85 -4.90 20.41
CA ILE A 149 -0.36 -5.57 19.91
C ILE A 149 -0.43 -5.48 18.39
N ALA A 150 -0.20 -4.31 17.79
CA ALA A 150 -0.25 -4.12 16.35
C ALA A 150 0.77 -5.00 15.60
N VAL A 151 2.00 -5.11 16.11
CA VAL A 151 3.04 -5.98 15.56
C VAL A 151 2.64 -7.44 15.68
N ILE A 152 2.25 -7.91 16.88
CA ILE A 152 1.88 -9.31 17.11
C ILE A 152 0.66 -9.70 16.28
N SER A 153 -0.38 -8.87 16.25
CA SER A 153 -1.58 -9.12 15.45
C SER A 153 -1.29 -9.20 13.96
N LYS A 154 -0.39 -8.36 13.43
CA LYS A 154 -0.01 -8.40 12.01
C LYS A 154 0.88 -9.58 11.68
N VAL A 155 1.95 -9.79 12.43
CA VAL A 155 2.90 -10.90 12.20
C VAL A 155 2.19 -12.24 12.41
N GLY A 156 1.42 -12.38 13.49
CA GLY A 156 0.65 -13.57 13.80
C GLY A 156 -0.51 -13.79 12.83
N GLY A 157 -1.34 -12.77 12.58
CA GLY A 157 -2.49 -12.88 11.70
C GLY A 157 -2.11 -13.18 10.24
N CYS A 158 -1.20 -12.40 9.67
CA CYS A 158 -0.73 -12.63 8.31
C CYS A 158 0.15 -13.89 8.21
N GLY A 159 0.95 -14.18 9.23
CA GLY A 159 1.78 -15.39 9.28
C GLY A 159 0.94 -16.67 9.34
N LEU A 160 -0.12 -16.71 10.16
CA LEU A 160 -1.05 -17.83 10.19
C LEU A 160 -1.80 -17.98 8.86
N GLY A 161 -2.26 -16.86 8.28
CA GLY A 161 -2.86 -16.87 6.94
C GLY A 161 -1.93 -17.41 5.87
N ALA A 162 -0.64 -17.07 5.93
CA ALA A 162 0.37 -17.59 5.01
C ALA A 162 0.63 -19.09 5.21
N ILE A 163 0.68 -19.58 6.45
CA ILE A 163 0.82 -21.03 6.74
C ILE A 163 -0.39 -21.79 6.17
N MET A 164 -1.60 -21.27 6.35
CA MET A 164 -2.81 -21.86 5.76
C MET A 164 -2.77 -21.85 4.23
N GLY A 165 -2.12 -20.84 3.63
CA GLY A 165 -1.85 -20.76 2.20
C GLY A 165 -0.69 -21.64 1.70
N GLY A 166 -0.08 -22.46 2.56
CA GLY A 166 0.99 -23.40 2.19
C GLY A 166 2.42 -22.86 2.28
N PHE A 167 2.64 -21.68 2.85
CA PHE A 167 3.99 -21.11 3.02
C PHE A 167 4.73 -21.76 4.19
N ASN A 168 6.07 -21.88 4.08
CA ASN A 168 6.90 -22.36 5.18
C ASN A 168 6.89 -21.36 6.35
N ARG A 169 7.22 -21.81 7.57
CA ARG A 169 7.24 -20.98 8.79
C ARG A 169 8.11 -19.72 8.63
N LEU A 170 9.27 -19.86 7.97
CA LEU A 170 10.17 -18.75 7.72
C LEU A 170 9.61 -17.76 6.69
N GLN A 171 8.99 -18.26 5.61
CA GLN A 171 8.35 -17.42 4.59
C GLN A 171 7.13 -16.68 5.17
N SER A 172 6.37 -17.36 6.03
CA SER A 172 5.21 -16.80 6.72
C SER A 172 5.61 -15.71 7.71
N LEU A 173 6.71 -15.90 8.45
CA LEU A 173 7.28 -14.86 9.31
C LEU A 173 7.72 -13.63 8.51
N ARG A 174 8.43 -13.84 7.39
CA ARG A 174 8.87 -12.76 6.50
C ARG A 174 7.68 -11.97 5.95
N LEU A 175 6.64 -12.66 5.48
CA LEU A 175 5.41 -12.03 5.01
C LEU A 175 4.73 -11.21 6.12
N GLY A 176 4.61 -11.79 7.32
CA GLY A 176 4.03 -11.12 8.47
C GLY A 176 4.79 -9.85 8.88
N VAL A 177 6.12 -9.90 8.87
CA VAL A 177 6.99 -8.75 9.17
C VAL A 177 6.85 -7.65 8.11
N CYS A 178 6.76 -8.01 6.82
CA CYS A 178 6.53 -7.03 5.74
C CYS A 178 5.18 -6.32 5.86
N MET A 179 4.19 -6.90 6.56
CA MET A 179 2.86 -6.33 6.77
C MET A 179 2.74 -5.46 8.04
N VAL A 180 3.83 -5.28 8.79
CA VAL A 180 3.86 -4.44 10.00
C VAL A 180 3.86 -2.96 9.66
N SER A 181 4.55 -2.55 8.59
CA SER A 181 4.61 -1.15 8.19
C SER A 181 3.23 -0.63 7.84
N ARG A 182 2.73 0.30 8.66
CA ARG A 182 1.60 1.14 8.30
C ARG A 182 2.19 2.29 7.49
N GLY A 183 2.04 2.22 6.18
CA GLY A 183 2.51 3.28 5.27
C GLY A 183 1.77 4.61 5.48
N GLU A 184 1.96 5.54 4.55
CA GLU A 184 1.32 6.87 4.51
C GLU A 184 -0.21 6.83 4.74
N VAL A 185 -0.88 5.78 4.27
CA VAL A 185 -2.34 5.62 4.35
C VAL A 185 -2.83 5.63 5.80
N GLY A 186 -2.04 5.10 6.74
CA GLY A 186 -2.38 5.16 8.17
C GLY A 186 -2.42 6.60 8.70
N LEU A 187 -1.50 7.45 8.26
CA LEU A 187 -1.46 8.88 8.60
C LEU A 187 -2.59 9.65 7.94
N ILE A 188 -2.92 9.32 6.69
CA ILE A 188 -4.05 9.92 5.97
C ILE A 188 -5.36 9.62 6.71
N VAL A 189 -5.61 8.36 7.08
CA VAL A 189 -6.82 7.98 7.82
C VAL A 189 -6.87 8.67 9.19
N ALA A 190 -5.75 8.79 9.89
CA ALA A 190 -5.68 9.54 11.14
C ALA A 190 -6.05 11.03 10.93
N SER A 191 -5.51 11.66 9.88
CA SER A 191 -5.79 13.05 9.51
C SER A 191 -7.26 13.28 9.12
N ILE A 192 -7.86 12.34 8.39
CA ILE A 192 -9.29 12.34 8.08
C ILE A 192 -10.11 12.21 9.37
N GLY A 193 -9.71 11.31 10.27
CA GLY A 193 -10.36 11.14 11.58
C GLY A 193 -10.32 12.41 12.44
N LEU A 194 -9.24 13.18 12.36
CA LEU A 194 -9.13 14.50 12.99
C LEU A 194 -10.08 15.51 12.34
N SER A 195 -10.16 15.49 11.01
CA SER A 195 -11.00 16.40 10.22
C SER A 195 -12.51 16.17 10.41
N VAL A 196 -12.92 14.93 10.67
CA VAL A 196 -14.32 14.54 10.96
C VAL A 196 -14.66 14.70 12.46
N GLY A 197 -13.70 15.13 13.28
CA GLY A 197 -13.90 15.38 14.72
C GLY A 197 -14.01 14.13 15.58
N ILE A 198 -13.59 12.96 15.06
CA ILE A 198 -13.48 11.71 15.85
C ILE A 198 -12.38 11.86 16.91
N PHE A 199 -11.34 12.63 16.58
CA PHE A 199 -10.27 13.01 17.49
C PHE A 199 -10.37 14.52 17.77
N THR A 200 -10.40 14.93 19.02
CA THR A 200 -10.08 16.31 19.41
C THR A 200 -8.56 16.49 19.33
N GLN A 201 -8.08 17.65 18.86
CA GLN A 201 -6.64 17.93 18.69
C GLN A 201 -5.83 17.78 20.00
N ASP A 202 -6.49 17.91 21.16
CA ASP A 202 -5.91 17.71 22.49
C ASP A 202 -5.92 16.24 22.97
N SER A 203 -6.38 15.30 22.15
CA SER A 203 -6.44 13.90 22.55
C SER A 203 -5.07 13.23 22.45
N SER A 204 -4.60 12.71 23.58
CA SER A 204 -3.43 11.81 23.67
C SER A 204 -3.51 10.62 22.70
N LEU A 205 -4.70 10.27 22.22
CA LEU A 205 -4.96 9.19 21.27
C LEU A 205 -4.46 9.49 19.85
N PHE A 206 -4.68 10.68 19.31
CA PHE A 206 -4.19 11.04 17.96
C PHE A 206 -2.67 11.04 17.94
N SER A 207 -2.06 11.69 18.94
CA SER A 207 -0.61 11.73 19.12
C SER A 207 -0.02 10.32 19.30
N ALA A 208 -0.66 9.46 20.13
CA ALA A 208 -0.24 8.07 20.32
C ALA A 208 -0.39 7.22 19.04
N LEU A 209 -1.48 7.36 18.28
CA LEU A 209 -1.68 6.64 17.02
C LEU A 209 -0.64 7.04 15.97
N PHE A 210 -0.39 8.35 15.85
CA PHE A 210 0.63 8.89 14.97
C PHE A 210 2.01 8.32 15.34
N LEU A 211 2.36 8.34 16.63
CA LEU A 211 3.61 7.78 17.14
C LEU A 211 3.74 6.27 16.83
N VAL A 212 2.68 5.50 17.05
CA VAL A 212 2.67 4.06 16.73
C VAL A 212 2.92 3.83 15.25
N ILE A 213 2.29 4.61 14.36
CA ILE A 213 2.49 4.50 12.91
C ILE A 213 3.95 4.79 12.58
N LEU A 214 4.48 5.94 13.00
CA LEU A 214 5.87 6.34 12.76
C LEU A 214 6.86 5.28 13.27
N ILE A 215 6.76 4.89 14.54
CA ILE A 215 7.65 3.90 15.14
C ILE A 215 7.56 2.57 14.38
N SER A 216 6.35 2.12 14.02
CA SER A 216 6.18 0.89 13.24
C SER A 216 6.86 0.98 11.87
N THR A 217 6.78 2.13 11.18
CA THR A 217 7.43 2.36 9.89
C THR A 217 8.96 2.36 10.01
N LEU A 218 9.52 2.95 11.07
CA LEU A 218 10.98 2.94 11.31
C LEU A 218 11.51 1.59 11.77
N ILE A 219 10.74 0.86 12.57
CA ILE A 219 11.12 -0.48 13.07
C ILE A 219 11.04 -1.52 11.94
N THR A 220 10.09 -1.39 11.00
CA THR A 220 9.89 -2.39 9.93
C THR A 220 11.15 -2.71 9.12
N PRO A 221 11.93 -1.75 8.56
CA PRO A 221 13.14 -2.09 7.80
C PRO A 221 14.19 -2.85 8.63
N ILE A 222 14.29 -2.58 9.94
CA ILE A 222 15.18 -3.30 10.86
C ILE A 222 14.70 -4.74 11.04
N LEU A 223 13.39 -4.93 11.30
CA LEU A 223 12.79 -6.25 11.45
C LEU A 223 12.87 -7.06 10.16
N VAL A 224 12.62 -6.44 9.00
CA VAL A 224 12.78 -7.07 7.69
C VAL A 224 14.24 -7.51 7.52
N ARG A 225 15.21 -6.64 7.77
CA ARG A 225 16.63 -7.01 7.66
C ARG A 225 16.99 -8.21 8.52
N TRP A 226 16.47 -8.31 9.75
CA TRP A 226 16.67 -9.48 10.61
C TRP A 226 15.95 -10.74 10.11
N ALA A 227 14.70 -10.62 9.65
CA ALA A 227 13.93 -11.75 9.12
C ALA A 227 14.55 -12.38 7.85
N PHE A 228 15.32 -11.59 7.10
CA PHE A 228 16.01 -12.02 5.89
C PHE A 228 17.51 -12.33 6.09
N ALA A 229 18.12 -11.96 7.22
CA ALA A 229 19.54 -12.19 7.51
C ALA A 229 19.96 -13.67 7.47
N GLY A 230 19.05 -14.60 7.75
CA GLY A 230 19.30 -16.04 7.67
C GLY A 230 19.50 -16.59 6.24
N GLU A 231 19.09 -15.86 5.21
CA GLU A 231 19.27 -16.28 3.81
C GLU A 231 20.66 -15.87 3.28
N THR A 232 21.14 -14.69 3.69
CA THR A 232 22.39 -14.11 3.19
C THR A 232 23.62 -14.97 3.55
N ALA A 233 23.55 -15.72 4.66
CA ALA A 233 24.61 -16.64 5.10
C ALA A 233 24.62 -17.99 4.33
N ALA A 234 23.56 -18.33 3.59
CA ALA A 234 23.45 -19.60 2.84
C ALA A 234 23.79 -19.46 1.34
N THR A 235 23.89 -18.23 0.84
CA THR A 235 24.26 -17.90 -0.55
C THR A 235 25.63 -17.23 -0.68
N SER A 236 26.46 -17.29 0.38
CA SER A 236 27.86 -16.85 0.37
C SER A 236 28.80 -18.03 0.15
#